data_AF-A0AB73KVV1-F1
#
_entry.id   AF-A0AB73KVV1-F1
#
_cell.length_a   1.000
_cell.length_b   1.000
_cell.length_c   1.000
_cell.angle_alpha   90.00
_cell.angle_beta   90.00
_cell.angle_gamma   90.00
#
_symmetry.space_group_name_H-M   'P 1'
#
loop_
_entity.id
_entity.type
_entity.pdbx_description
1 polymer ?
#
loop_
_entity_poly.entity_id
_entity_poly.type
_entity_poly.pdbx_seq_one_letter_code
_entity_poly.pdbx_strand_id
1 'polypeptide(L)'
;MAAIVDDGGAVRLQSRAGRDMTSRFPQMAAALARLGPGAIVDGELVASAEGRMNFGALQRFQPGRPPPVGVSLSYVAFDVLRVRGEDVRGRPLRERVSAGLLDGLGPQIQPVLSTPDRPTALAWMTGLVAHGGRSRNQRVGHNL
;
A
#
# COMPACT_ATOMS: atom_id res chain seq x y z
N MET A 1 7.73 3.60 3.38
CA MET A 1 8.17 2.25 3.80
C MET A 1 8.43 1.44 2.54
N ALA A 2 9.59 0.83 2.41
CA ALA A 2 9.92 -0.01 1.25
C ALA A 2 9.52 -1.46 1.51
N ALA A 3 8.95 -2.12 0.52
CA ALA A 3 8.75 -3.56 0.46
C ALA A 3 9.72 -4.13 -0.58
N ILE A 4 10.61 -5.01 -0.14
CA ILE A 4 11.62 -5.64 -0.98
C ILE A 4 11.37 -7.14 -0.94
N VAL A 5 11.14 -7.76 -2.09
CA VAL A 5 11.06 -9.21 -2.24
C VAL A 5 12.37 -9.65 -2.87
N ASP A 6 13.16 -10.47 -2.16
CA ASP A 6 14.39 -11.00 -2.71
C ASP A 6 14.12 -12.03 -3.82
N ASP A 7 15.18 -12.49 -4.49
CA ASP A 7 15.06 -13.46 -5.58
C ASP A 7 14.56 -14.84 -5.10
N GLY A 8 14.64 -15.12 -3.79
CA GLY A 8 14.08 -16.31 -3.15
C GLY A 8 12.62 -16.15 -2.70
N GLY A 9 12.01 -14.96 -2.88
CA GLY A 9 10.64 -14.66 -2.48
C GLY A 9 10.49 -14.18 -1.03
N ALA A 10 11.57 -14.03 -0.27
CA ALA A 10 11.49 -13.52 1.10
C ALA A 10 11.29 -12.00 1.10
N VAL A 11 10.41 -11.53 1.97
CA VAL A 11 10.02 -10.12 2.03
C VAL A 11 10.72 -9.41 3.18
N ARG A 12 11.28 -8.23 2.88
CA ARG A 12 11.73 -7.25 3.87
C ARG A 12 10.86 -5.98 3.80
N LEU A 13 10.27 -5.62 4.93
CA LEU A 13 9.63 -4.32 5.14
C LEU A 13 10.62 -3.36 5.79
N GLN A 14 11.03 -2.31 5.08
CA GLN A 14 11.99 -1.33 5.56
C GLN A 14 11.32 0.01 5.85
N SER A 15 11.47 0.51 7.08
CA SER A 15 11.02 1.87 7.44
C SER A 15 11.87 2.94 6.73
N ARG A 16 11.39 4.19 6.71
CA ARG A 16 12.15 5.33 6.15
C ARG A 16 13.53 5.52 6.81
N ALA A 17 13.68 5.14 8.08
CA ALA A 17 14.95 5.19 8.80
C ALA A 17 15.83 3.93 8.62
N GLY A 18 15.52 3.07 7.64
CA GLY A 18 16.29 1.87 7.34
C GLY A 18 16.01 0.65 8.23
N ARG A 19 15.21 0.79 9.30
CA ARG A 19 14.90 -0.32 10.22
C ARG A 19 14.03 -1.39 9.56
N ASP A 20 14.37 -2.65 9.79
CA ASP A 20 13.57 -3.82 9.38
C ASP A 20 12.35 -3.99 10.28
N MET A 21 11.17 -3.90 9.68
CA MET A 21 9.86 -3.97 10.33
C MET A 21 9.12 -5.28 10.02
N THR A 22 9.77 -6.23 9.36
CA THR A 22 9.15 -7.46 8.83
C THR A 22 8.52 -8.29 9.95
N SER A 23 9.26 -8.52 11.04
CA SER A 23 8.79 -9.30 12.19
C SER A 23 7.63 -8.65 12.94
N ARG A 24 7.45 -7.33 12.79
CA ARG A 24 6.34 -6.58 13.37
C ARG A 24 5.05 -6.71 12.57
N PHE A 25 5.15 -6.92 11.26
CA PHE A 25 4.00 -7.00 10.36
C PHE A 25 4.04 -8.25 9.47
N PRO A 26 4.14 -9.47 10.03
CA PRO A 26 4.32 -10.71 9.26
C PRO A 26 3.16 -10.98 8.28
N GLN A 27 1.93 -10.61 8.64
CA GLN A 27 0.76 -10.72 7.77
C GLN A 27 0.84 -9.80 6.55
N MET A 28 1.47 -8.63 6.68
CA MET A 28 1.68 -7.74 5.55
C MET A 28 2.85 -8.22 4.69
N ALA A 29 3.91 -8.74 5.31
CA ALA A 29 5.01 -9.37 4.58
C ALA A 29 4.49 -10.54 3.72
N ALA A 30 3.66 -11.42 4.28
CA ALA A 30 3.01 -12.50 3.53
C ALA A 30 2.14 -11.98 2.38
N ALA A 31 1.39 -10.89 2.58
CA ALA A 31 0.60 -10.28 1.52
C ALA A 31 1.49 -9.71 0.40
N LEU A 32 2.61 -9.07 0.74
CA LEU A 32 3.56 -8.47 -0.21
C LEU A 32 4.39 -9.51 -0.98
N ALA A 33 4.54 -10.72 -0.46
CA ALA A 33 5.22 -11.81 -1.18
C ALA A 33 4.57 -12.11 -2.55
N ARG A 34 3.27 -11.80 -2.70
CA ARG A 34 2.53 -11.94 -3.97
C ARG A 34 3.00 -10.99 -5.07
N LEU A 35 3.81 -9.97 -4.76
CA LEU A 35 4.49 -9.14 -5.76
C LEU A 35 5.49 -9.93 -6.60
N GLY A 36 5.96 -11.07 -6.07
CA GLY A 36 6.90 -11.96 -6.72
C GLY A 36 8.37 -11.58 -6.49
N PRO A 37 9.31 -12.50 -6.75
CA PRO A 37 10.73 -12.30 -6.54
C PRO A 37 11.30 -11.07 -7.27
N GLY A 38 12.24 -10.40 -6.61
CA GLY A 38 12.92 -9.21 -7.13
C GLY A 38 12.07 -7.94 -7.13
N ALA A 39 10.84 -7.97 -6.61
CA ALA A 39 9.99 -6.78 -6.55
C ALA A 39 10.47 -5.77 -5.51
N ILE A 40 10.41 -4.49 -5.85
CA ILE A 40 10.76 -3.36 -4.99
C ILE A 40 9.68 -2.30 -5.14
N VAL A 41 8.95 -2.04 -4.06
CA VAL A 41 7.81 -1.12 -4.01
C VAL A 41 7.97 -0.18 -2.82
N ASP A 42 7.66 1.09 -3.02
CA ASP A 42 7.54 2.09 -1.96
C ASP A 42 6.07 2.43 -1.68
N GLY A 43 5.75 2.57 -0.40
CA GLY A 43 4.38 2.74 0.05
C GLY A 43 4.27 3.09 1.53
N GLU A 44 3.04 3.24 1.98
CA GLU A 44 2.70 3.52 3.37
C GLU A 44 1.87 2.38 3.97
N LEU A 45 2.22 1.95 5.17
CA LEU A 45 1.40 0.99 5.91
C LEU A 45 0.29 1.75 6.63
N VAL A 46 -0.95 1.45 6.29
CA VAL A 46 -2.14 2.09 6.84
C VAL A 46 -2.93 1.09 7.67
N ALA A 47 -3.25 1.46 8.89
CA ALA A 47 -4.19 0.72 9.71
C ALA A 47 -5.58 1.37 9.65
N SER A 48 -6.61 0.54 9.58
CA SER A 48 -8.00 0.99 9.62
C SER A 48 -8.83 0.18 10.60
N ALA A 49 -9.77 0.83 11.28
CA ALA A 49 -10.79 0.21 12.12
C ALA A 49 -12.16 0.78 11.72
N GLU A 50 -13.18 -0.07 11.58
CA GLU A 50 -14.54 0.36 11.22
C GLU A 50 -14.59 1.23 9.95
N GLY A 51 -13.75 0.91 8.97
CA GLY A 51 -13.66 1.64 7.69
C GLY A 51 -12.99 3.02 7.78
N ARG A 52 -12.39 3.38 8.92
CA ARG A 52 -11.68 4.65 9.13
C ARG A 52 -10.20 4.42 9.40
N MET A 53 -9.35 5.34 8.95
CA MET A 53 -7.93 5.31 9.27
C MET A 53 -7.71 5.44 10.78
N ASN A 54 -6.85 4.58 11.33
CA ASN A 54 -6.50 4.56 12.75
C ASN A 54 -4.97 4.53 12.89
N PHE A 55 -4.35 5.69 12.81
CA PHE A 55 -2.89 5.84 12.87
C PHE A 55 -2.28 5.30 14.17
N GLY A 56 -2.99 5.46 15.30
CA GLY A 56 -2.56 4.92 16.59
C GLY A 56 -2.55 3.39 16.64
N ALA A 57 -3.34 2.72 15.79
CA ALA A 57 -3.41 1.27 15.78
C ALA A 57 -2.09 0.59 15.42
N LEU A 58 -1.27 1.19 14.55
CA LEU A 58 0.05 0.66 14.18
C LEU A 58 0.96 0.48 15.39
N GLN A 59 0.85 1.38 16.39
CA GLN A 59 1.66 1.31 17.60
C GLN A 59 1.32 0.09 18.46
N ARG A 60 0.09 -0.41 18.38
CA ARG A 60 -0.40 -1.59 19.12
C ARG A 60 0.04 -2.92 18.50
N PHE A 61 0.57 -2.93 17.27
CA PHE A 61 1.15 -4.12 16.69
C PHE A 61 2.49 -4.43 17.35
N GLN A 62 2.58 -5.64 17.91
CA GLN A 62 3.77 -6.18 18.53
C GLN A 62 4.27 -7.40 17.73
N PRO A 63 5.59 -7.55 17.55
CA PRO A 63 6.16 -8.74 16.93
C PRO A 63 5.70 -10.03 17.64
N GLY A 64 5.35 -11.05 16.86
CA GLY A 64 4.93 -12.37 17.38
C GLY A 64 3.58 -12.40 18.11
N ARG A 65 2.81 -11.30 18.08
CA ARG A 65 1.44 -11.25 18.64
C ARG A 65 0.39 -11.14 17.53
N PRO A 66 -0.83 -11.66 17.77
CA PRO A 66 -1.92 -11.47 16.83
C PRO A 66 -2.22 -9.98 16.62
N PRO A 67 -2.75 -9.60 15.44
CA PRO A 67 -3.15 -8.22 15.17
C PRO A 67 -4.25 -7.77 16.15
N PRO A 68 -4.32 -6.47 16.50
CA PRO A 68 -5.42 -5.96 17.31
C PRO A 68 -6.79 -6.26 16.68
N VAL A 69 -7.75 -6.67 17.51
CA VAL A 69 -9.11 -7.02 17.06
C VAL A 69 -9.76 -5.83 16.34
N GLY A 70 -10.41 -6.11 15.21
CA GLY A 70 -11.12 -5.09 14.43
C GLY A 70 -10.21 -4.15 13.62
N VAL A 71 -8.89 -4.36 13.64
CA VAL A 71 -7.92 -3.56 12.87
C VAL A 71 -7.48 -4.33 11.63
N SER A 72 -7.63 -3.70 10.47
CA SER A 72 -7.08 -4.17 9.19
C SER A 72 -5.83 -3.37 8.81
N LEU A 73 -4.89 -4.01 8.13
CA LEU A 73 -3.72 -3.36 7.53
C LEU A 73 -3.85 -3.33 6.01
N SER A 74 -3.45 -2.21 5.41
CA SER A 74 -3.29 -2.04 3.97
C SER A 74 -1.94 -1.40 3.70
N TYR A 75 -1.31 -1.76 2.58
CA TYR A 75 -0.11 -1.15 2.06
C TYR A 75 -0.50 -0.31 0.85
N VAL A 76 -0.39 1.01 0.99
CA VAL A 76 -0.73 1.97 -0.06
C VAL A 76 0.56 2.31 -0.81
N ALA A 77 0.77 1.68 -1.95
CA ALA A 77 1.94 1.86 -2.80
C ALA A 77 1.86 3.19 -3.55
N PHE A 78 2.91 4.01 -3.46
CA PHE A 78 3.02 5.27 -4.18
C PHE A 78 4.19 5.30 -5.18
N ASP A 79 5.07 4.28 -5.18
CA ASP A 79 6.05 4.08 -6.25
C ASP A 79 6.36 2.59 -6.41
N VAL A 80 6.55 2.13 -7.64
CA VAL A 80 7.01 0.76 -7.94
C VAL A 80 8.32 0.91 -8.70
N LEU A 81 9.39 0.35 -8.16
CA LEU A 81 10.73 0.47 -8.74
C LEU A 81 11.06 -0.76 -9.59
N ARG A 82 10.69 -1.94 -9.10
CA ARG A 82 10.90 -3.22 -9.80
C ARG A 82 9.72 -4.15 -9.54
N VAL A 83 9.25 -4.87 -10.55
CA VAL A 83 8.17 -5.86 -10.39
C VAL A 83 8.19 -6.82 -11.59
N ARG A 84 7.82 -8.09 -11.37
CA ARG A 84 7.81 -9.12 -12.44
C ARG A 84 9.14 -9.21 -13.22
N GLY A 85 10.27 -9.03 -12.51
CA GLY A 85 11.62 -9.10 -13.09
C GLY A 85 12.11 -7.81 -13.77
N GLU A 86 11.24 -6.83 -14.01
CA GLU A 86 11.57 -5.61 -14.76
C GLU A 86 11.82 -4.40 -13.84
N ASP A 87 12.90 -3.65 -14.12
CA ASP A 87 13.11 -2.31 -13.58
C ASP A 87 12.22 -1.31 -14.34
N VAL A 88 11.26 -0.71 -13.64
CA VAL A 88 10.25 0.17 -14.24
C VAL A 88 10.53 1.64 -13.95
N ARG A 89 11.67 1.99 -13.32
CA ARG A 89 11.98 3.38 -12.92
C ARG A 89 12.05 4.36 -14.10
N GLY A 90 12.37 3.86 -15.30
CA GLY A 90 12.38 4.66 -16.54
C GLY A 90 10.98 5.07 -17.02
N ARG A 91 9.91 4.48 -16.49
CA ARG A 91 8.53 4.82 -16.86
C ARG A 91 8.00 6.00 -16.04
N PRO A 92 7.04 6.78 -16.57
CA PRO A 92 6.34 7.81 -15.79
C PRO A 92 5.71 7.23 -14.51
N LEU A 93 5.74 7.97 -13.40
CA LEU A 93 5.20 7.52 -12.11
C LEU A 93 3.78 6.95 -12.20
N ARG A 94 2.88 7.61 -12.97
CA ARG A 94 1.51 7.14 -13.20
C ARG A 94 1.42 5.73 -13.77
N GLU A 95 2.42 5.31 -14.53
CA GLU A 95 2.50 3.97 -15.11
C GLU A 95 3.11 2.97 -14.14
N ARG A 96 4.07 3.42 -13.31
CA ARG A 96 4.70 2.60 -12.26
C ARG A 96 3.70 2.22 -11.17
N VAL A 97 2.81 3.14 -10.79
CA VAL A 97 1.78 2.90 -9.75
C VAL A 97 0.44 2.52 -10.36
N SER A 98 0.41 2.26 -11.68
CA SER A 98 -0.83 1.88 -12.35
C SER A 98 -1.39 0.59 -11.76
N ALA A 99 -2.73 0.52 -11.76
CA ALA A 99 -3.47 -0.66 -11.33
C ALA A 99 -2.88 -1.94 -11.95
N GLY A 100 -2.53 -1.95 -13.24
CA GLY A 100 -2.00 -3.15 -13.92
C GLY A 100 -0.74 -3.81 -13.30
N LEU A 101 0.11 -3.05 -12.59
CA LEU A 101 1.27 -3.61 -11.89
C LEU A 101 0.92 -4.18 -10.50
N LEU A 102 -0.13 -3.66 -9.87
CA LEU A 102 -0.59 -4.05 -8.54
C LEU A 102 -1.94 -4.82 -8.57
N ASP A 103 -2.49 -5.05 -9.76
CA ASP A 103 -3.79 -5.69 -9.98
C ASP A 103 -3.75 -7.14 -9.53
N GLY A 104 -4.86 -7.60 -8.94
CA GLY A 104 -4.99 -8.95 -8.41
C GLY A 104 -4.31 -9.18 -7.06
N LEU A 105 -3.63 -8.17 -6.49
CA LEU A 105 -3.00 -8.27 -5.16
C LEU A 105 -3.99 -8.05 -4.01
N GLY A 106 -5.29 -7.97 -4.29
CA GLY A 106 -6.34 -7.88 -3.29
C GLY A 106 -6.35 -6.57 -2.49
N PRO A 107 -7.24 -6.45 -1.50
CA PRO A 107 -7.45 -5.19 -0.79
C PRO A 107 -6.28 -4.78 0.11
N GLN A 108 -5.35 -5.70 0.43
CA GLN A 108 -4.22 -5.38 1.30
C GLN A 108 -3.15 -4.55 0.59
N ILE A 109 -3.07 -4.56 -0.74
CA ILE A 109 -2.07 -3.82 -1.51
C ILE A 109 -2.82 -2.97 -2.52
N GLN A 110 -2.74 -1.65 -2.36
CA GLN A 110 -3.50 -0.70 -3.17
C GLN A 110 -2.57 0.36 -3.75
N PRO A 111 -2.77 0.81 -4.99
CA PRO A 111 -2.11 2.01 -5.47
C PRO A 111 -2.62 3.24 -4.70
N VAL A 112 -1.76 4.24 -4.56
CA VAL A 112 -2.17 5.55 -4.07
C VAL A 112 -3.18 6.16 -5.04
N LEU A 113 -4.25 6.75 -4.50
CA LEU A 113 -5.18 7.52 -5.31
C LEU A 113 -4.45 8.71 -5.91
N SER A 114 -4.52 8.85 -7.23
CA SER A 114 -3.95 9.97 -7.96
C SER A 114 -4.88 10.37 -9.10
N THR A 115 -4.86 11.64 -9.46
CA THR A 115 -5.59 12.18 -10.60
C THR A 115 -4.76 13.28 -11.25
N PRO A 116 -4.68 13.34 -12.59
CA PRO A 116 -4.10 14.48 -13.28
C PRO A 116 -5.07 15.68 -13.33
N ASP A 117 -6.35 15.45 -13.03
CA ASP A 117 -7.38 16.49 -13.07
C ASP A 117 -7.33 17.35 -11.80
N ARG A 118 -6.87 18.59 -11.97
CA ARG A 118 -6.71 19.55 -10.87
C ARG A 118 -8.03 19.83 -10.12
N PRO A 119 -9.18 20.09 -10.79
CA PRO A 119 -10.46 20.22 -10.09
C PRO A 119 -10.80 19.02 -9.19
N THR A 120 -10.61 17.79 -9.70
CA THR A 120 -10.81 16.56 -8.93
C THR A 120 -9.86 16.50 -7.73
N ALA A 121 -8.57 16.82 -7.93
CA ALA A 121 -7.60 16.84 -6.84
C ALA A 121 -7.97 17.85 -5.74
N LEU A 122 -8.43 19.05 -6.13
CA LEU A 122 -8.88 20.07 -5.19
C LEU A 122 -10.13 19.61 -4.42
N ALA A 123 -11.09 18.99 -5.10
CA ALA A 123 -12.28 18.43 -4.46
C ALA A 123 -11.94 17.31 -3.47
N TRP A 124 -10.96 16.46 -3.79
CA TRP A 124 -10.46 15.46 -2.86
C TRP A 124 -9.79 16.11 -1.65
N MET A 125 -8.94 17.11 -1.86
CA MET A 125 -8.24 17.80 -0.78
C MET A 125 -9.23 18.48 0.18
N THR A 126 -10.22 19.21 -0.33
CA THR A 126 -11.22 19.89 0.51
C THR A 126 -12.20 18.91 1.15
N GLY A 127 -12.63 17.88 0.42
CA GLY A 127 -13.52 16.84 0.94
C GLY A 127 -12.87 15.94 2.00
N LEU A 128 -11.55 15.68 1.91
CA LEU A 128 -10.78 14.95 2.91
C LEU A 128 -10.70 15.71 4.23
N VAL A 129 -10.55 17.04 4.17
CA VAL A 129 -10.55 17.93 5.35
C VAL A 129 -11.93 17.92 6.03
N ALA A 130 -13.01 17.86 5.26
CA ALA A 130 -14.37 17.85 5.81
C ALA A 130 -14.79 16.52 6.45
N HIS A 131 -14.16 15.38 6.09
CA HIS A 131 -14.65 14.04 6.45
C HIS A 131 -13.65 13.09 7.12
N GLY A 132 -12.48 13.60 7.57
CA GLY A 132 -11.59 12.83 8.43
C GLY A 132 -11.20 11.47 7.84
N GLY A 133 -10.77 11.45 6.59
CA GLY A 133 -10.09 10.29 6.00
C GLY A 133 -10.94 9.02 5.81
N ARG A 134 -12.11 9.13 5.16
CA ARG A 134 -12.79 7.95 4.60
C ARG A 134 -12.05 7.47 3.35
N SER A 135 -11.56 6.23 3.37
CA SER A 135 -11.03 5.57 2.17
C SER A 135 -12.19 5.25 1.22
N ARG A 136 -12.26 5.95 0.08
CA ARG A 136 -13.20 5.63 -1.00
C ARG A 136 -12.63 4.47 -1.81
N ASN A 137 -12.80 3.25 -1.30
CA ASN A 137 -12.73 2.07 -2.14
C ASN A 137 -14.16 1.63 -2.47
N GLN A 138 -14.80 2.33 -3.40
CA GLN A 138 -15.98 1.82 -4.10
C GLN A 138 -15.68 1.85 -5.59
N ARG A 139 -15.72 0.65 -6.16
CA ARG A 139 -15.50 0.29 -7.56
C ARG A 139 -16.19 1.29 -8.49
N VAL A 140 -15.44 1.82 -9.45
CA VAL A 140 -16.02 2.41 -10.66
C VAL A 140 -15.70 1.46 -11.81
N GLY A 141 -16.74 0.94 -12.44
CA GLY A 141 -16.75 -0.01 -13.55
C GLY A 141 -18.00 -0.90 -13.37
N HIS A 142 -19.04 -0.82 -14.19
CA HIS A 142 -19.05 -0.73 -15.64
C HIS A 142 -20.22 0.13 -16.15
N ASN A 143 -19.95 1.06 -17.06
CA ASN A 143 -20.93 1.41 -18.09
C ASN A 143 -20.76 0.39 -19.22
N LEU A 144 -21.84 -0.32 -19.52
CA LEU A 144 -22.22 -0.69 -20.88
C LEU A 144 -23.40 0.20 -21.26
#